data_AF-A0A7S0M1F7-F1
#
_entry.id   AF-A0A7S0M1F7-F1
#
_cell.length_a   1.000
_cell.length_b   1.000
_cell.length_c   1.000
_cell.angle_alpha   90.00
_cell.angle_beta   90.00
_cell.angle_gamma   90.00
#
_symmetry.space_group_name_H-M   'P 1'
#
loop_
_entity.id
_entity.type
_entity.pdbx_description
1 polymer ?
#
loop_
_entity_poly.entity_id
_entity_poly.type
_entity_poly.pdbx_seq_one_letter_code
_entity_poly.pdbx_strand_id
1 'polypeptide(L)'
;SEDLPLSISRENMQDVALLQKLKAVLTRRICRWLAEEAKRDPKAYLDFHGNYNLNLKEGVATDRANAGEIAKLLRYPTTAHEEDAVTSFTEYVERMKPGQEVIYYIVAANRKVALGSPYYEAFKRGGYEVLLCYHDHDEVVLQNLAR
;
A
#
# COMPACT_ATOMS: atom_id res chain seq x y z
N SER A 1 -25.69 -18.78 -2.13
CA SER A 1 -25.65 -17.91 -0.94
C SER A 1 -26.91 -18.23 -0.16
N GLU A 2 -26.85 -19.27 0.67
CA GLU A 2 -28.01 -19.89 1.30
C GLU A 2 -27.76 -20.24 2.78
N ASP A 3 -26.75 -19.64 3.43
CA ASP A 3 -26.39 -19.92 4.83
C ASP A 3 -26.36 -18.64 5.68
N LEU A 4 -27.32 -17.73 5.49
CA LEU A 4 -27.47 -16.56 6.35
C LEU A 4 -28.80 -16.69 7.12
N PRO A 5 -28.77 -17.00 8.43
CA PRO A 5 -29.99 -17.12 9.22
C PRO A 5 -30.72 -15.78 9.25
N LEU A 6 -32.05 -15.82 9.12
CA LEU A 6 -32.94 -14.63 9.04
C LEU A 6 -32.95 -13.77 10.32
N SER A 7 -32.33 -14.26 11.40
CA SER A 7 -32.20 -13.58 12.70
C SER A 7 -30.72 -13.41 13.08
N ILE A 8 -30.02 -12.49 12.41
CA ILE A 8 -28.67 -12.09 12.84
C ILE A 8 -28.83 -11.16 14.05
N SER A 9 -28.48 -11.64 15.24
CA SER A 9 -28.40 -10.79 16.43
C SER A 9 -26.97 -10.26 16.58
N ARG A 10 -26.83 -8.98 16.96
CA ARG A 10 -25.50 -8.39 17.27
C ARG A 10 -24.87 -8.97 18.55
N GLU A 11 -25.52 -9.91 19.21
CA GLU A 11 -25.10 -10.47 20.50
C GLU A 11 -24.57 -11.91 20.40
N ASN A 12 -24.88 -12.64 19.32
CA ASN A 12 -24.48 -14.04 19.19
C ASN A 12 -23.06 -14.18 18.63
N MET A 13 -22.17 -14.88 19.35
CA MET A 13 -20.77 -15.06 18.94
C MET A 13 -20.60 -15.79 17.60
N GLN A 14 -21.52 -16.69 17.23
CA GLN A 14 -21.45 -17.39 15.94
C GLN A 14 -21.73 -16.45 14.76
N ASP A 15 -22.69 -15.53 14.92
CA ASP A 15 -23.02 -14.50 13.93
C ASP A 15 -21.85 -13.53 13.75
N VAL A 16 -21.18 -13.16 14.85
CA VAL A 16 -19.97 -12.33 14.82
C VAL A 16 -18.85 -13.01 14.04
N ALA A 17 -18.60 -14.31 14.28
CA ALA A 17 -17.56 -15.05 13.57
C ALA A 17 -17.84 -15.17 12.06
N LEU A 18 -19.10 -15.40 11.68
CA LEU A 18 -19.53 -15.43 10.28
C LEU A 18 -19.33 -14.06 9.60
N LEU A 19 -19.73 -12.98 10.27
CA LEU A 19 -19.56 -11.60 9.77
C LEU A 19 -18.08 -11.25 9.56
N GLN A 20 -17.18 -11.66 10.45
CA GLN A 20 -15.74 -11.43 10.27
C GLN A 20 -15.18 -12.18 9.06
N LYS A 21 -15.59 -13.45 8.85
CA LYS A 21 -15.20 -14.21 7.66
C LYS A 21 -15.72 -13.56 6.39
N LEU A 22 -16.99 -13.15 6.38
CA LEU A 22 -17.59 -12.47 5.22
C LEU A 22 -16.87 -11.15 4.91
N LYS A 23 -16.59 -10.33 5.94
CA LYS A 23 -15.79 -9.11 5.81
C LYS A 23 -14.44 -9.40 5.14
N ALA A 24 -13.68 -10.38 5.65
CA ALA A 24 -12.38 -10.71 5.10
C ALA A 24 -12.44 -11.15 3.63
N VAL A 25 -13.44 -11.95 3.26
CA VAL A 25 -13.65 -12.39 1.86
C VAL A 25 -13.96 -11.20 0.95
N LEU A 26 -14.85 -10.30 1.38
CA LEU A 26 -15.22 -9.11 0.62
C LEU A 26 -14.04 -8.14 0.47
N THR A 27 -13.31 -7.86 1.56
CA THR A 27 -12.11 -7.00 1.52
C THR A 27 -11.11 -7.51 0.49
N ARG A 28 -10.76 -8.80 0.53
CA ARG A 28 -9.81 -9.39 -0.43
C ARG A 28 -10.34 -9.37 -1.85
N ARG A 29 -11.64 -9.58 -2.07
CA ARG A 29 -12.26 -9.50 -3.40
C ARG A 29 -12.18 -8.09 -3.97
N ILE A 30 -12.45 -7.08 -3.15
CA ILE A 30 -12.34 -5.66 -3.54
C ILE A 30 -10.87 -5.32 -3.83
N CYS A 31 -9.93 -5.72 -2.97
CA CYS A 31 -8.50 -5.45 -3.20
C CYS A 31 -8.02 -6.06 -4.52
N ARG A 32 -8.40 -7.31 -4.82
CA ARG A 32 -8.07 -7.94 -6.10
C ARG A 32 -8.68 -7.19 -7.27
N TRP A 33 -9.95 -6.79 -7.17
CA TRP A 33 -10.60 -6.03 -8.23
C TRP A 33 -9.90 -4.68 -8.49
N LEU A 34 -9.54 -3.95 -7.44
CA LEU A 34 -8.77 -2.70 -7.54
C LEU A 34 -7.39 -2.93 -8.16
N ALA A 35 -6.70 -4.01 -7.80
CA ALA A 35 -5.40 -4.36 -8.37
C ALA A 35 -5.50 -4.68 -9.88
N GLU A 36 -6.56 -5.36 -10.31
CA GLU A 36 -6.82 -5.60 -11.73
C GLU A 36 -7.23 -4.32 -12.46
N GLU A 37 -8.01 -3.45 -11.82
CA GLU A 37 -8.34 -2.13 -12.38
C GLU A 37 -7.08 -1.29 -12.61
N ALA A 38 -6.13 -1.34 -11.68
CA ALA A 38 -4.85 -0.65 -11.81
C ALA A 38 -4.04 -1.09 -13.03
N LYS A 39 -4.20 -2.33 -13.49
CA LYS A 39 -3.56 -2.85 -14.72
C LYS A 39 -4.38 -2.49 -15.97
N ARG A 40 -5.70 -2.56 -15.86
CA ARG A 40 -6.62 -2.37 -16.99
C ARG A 40 -6.72 -0.91 -17.41
N ASP A 41 -6.86 -0.01 -16.44
CA ASP A 41 -6.91 1.44 -16.64
C ASP A 41 -6.08 2.15 -15.56
N PRO A 42 -4.76 2.26 -15.77
CA PRO A 42 -3.87 2.89 -14.81
C PRO A 42 -4.26 4.34 -14.51
N LYS A 43 -4.81 5.08 -15.48
CA LYS A 43 -5.21 6.48 -15.29
C LYS A 43 -6.40 6.58 -14.35
N ALA A 44 -7.47 5.83 -14.61
CA ALA A 44 -8.63 5.81 -13.72
C ALA A 44 -8.25 5.32 -12.31
N TYR A 45 -7.33 4.38 -12.20
CA TYR A 45 -6.82 3.94 -10.91
C TYR A 45 -6.02 5.03 -10.18
N LEU A 46 -5.20 5.81 -10.88
CA LEU A 46 -4.48 6.94 -10.27
C LEU A 46 -5.45 8.02 -9.78
N ASP A 47 -6.53 8.29 -10.51
CA ASP A 47 -7.60 9.19 -10.07
C ASP A 47 -8.29 8.66 -8.80
N PHE A 48 -8.62 7.36 -8.77
CA PHE A 48 -9.12 6.70 -7.55
C PHE A 48 -8.10 6.80 -6.39
N HIS A 49 -6.85 6.44 -6.64
CA HIS A 49 -5.80 6.45 -5.65
C HIS A 49 -5.59 7.86 -5.08
N GLY A 50 -5.56 8.90 -5.91
CA GLY A 50 -5.44 10.28 -5.44
C GLY A 50 -6.52 10.68 -4.44
N ASN A 51 -7.75 10.20 -4.64
CA ASN A 51 -8.88 10.50 -3.76
C ASN A 51 -8.93 9.62 -2.50
N TYR A 52 -8.47 8.37 -2.57
CA TYR A 52 -8.65 7.37 -1.50
C TYR A 52 -7.35 6.84 -0.88
N ASN A 53 -6.20 7.41 -1.26
CA ASN A 53 -4.87 7.04 -0.77
C ASN A 53 -4.80 6.99 0.77
N LEU A 54 -5.32 8.01 1.46
CA LEU A 54 -5.33 8.03 2.93
C LEU A 54 -6.12 6.86 3.52
N ASN A 55 -7.28 6.54 2.95
CA ASN A 55 -8.10 5.41 3.41
C ASN A 55 -7.40 4.06 3.19
N LEU A 56 -6.68 3.90 2.07
CA LEU A 56 -5.87 2.71 1.82
C LEU A 56 -4.77 2.58 2.88
N LYS A 57 -4.07 3.67 3.18
CA LYS A 57 -3.01 3.73 4.19
C LYS A 57 -3.52 3.43 5.61
N GLU A 58 -4.66 3.99 5.99
CA GLU A 58 -5.33 3.63 7.24
C GLU A 58 -5.72 2.15 7.28
N GLY A 59 -6.18 1.60 6.15
CA GLY A 59 -6.46 0.17 6.01
C GLY A 59 -5.23 -0.70 6.29
N VAL A 60 -4.06 -0.31 5.79
CA VAL A 60 -2.79 -0.98 6.09
C VAL A 60 -2.46 -0.93 7.59
N ALA A 61 -2.66 0.22 8.24
CA ALA A 61 -2.34 0.39 9.66
C ALA A 61 -3.31 -0.33 10.60
N THR A 62 -4.58 -0.49 10.21
CA THR A 62 -5.66 -0.96 11.11
C THR A 62 -6.16 -2.38 10.82
N ASP A 63 -6.12 -2.85 9.57
CA ASP A 63 -6.56 -4.20 9.18
C ASP A 63 -5.37 -5.13 8.92
N ARG A 64 -4.71 -5.56 10.00
CA ARG A 64 -3.52 -6.44 9.93
C ARG A 64 -3.73 -7.71 9.08
N ALA A 65 -4.94 -8.27 9.09
CA ALA A 65 -5.23 -9.51 8.37
C ALA A 65 -5.25 -9.33 6.84
N ASN A 66 -5.45 -8.10 6.36
CA ASN A 66 -5.49 -7.75 4.94
C ASN A 66 -4.44 -6.69 4.55
N ALA A 67 -3.60 -6.23 5.48
CA ALA A 67 -2.61 -5.18 5.28
C ALA A 67 -1.71 -5.43 4.06
N GLY A 68 -1.24 -6.67 3.86
CA GLY A 68 -0.42 -7.03 2.69
C GLY A 68 -1.16 -6.92 1.35
N GLU A 69 -2.46 -7.22 1.31
CA GLU A 69 -3.26 -7.07 0.08
C GLU A 69 -3.58 -5.59 -0.20
N ILE A 70 -3.85 -4.81 0.86
CA ILE A 70 -4.11 -3.38 0.74
C ILE A 70 -2.82 -2.64 0.34
N ALA A 71 -1.66 -3.03 0.88
CA ALA A 71 -0.38 -2.41 0.56
C ALA A 71 -0.05 -2.45 -0.93
N LYS A 72 -0.40 -3.53 -1.64
CA LYS A 72 -0.22 -3.66 -3.10
C LYS A 72 -0.98 -2.57 -3.90
N LEU A 73 -1.99 -1.95 -3.31
CA LEU A 73 -2.78 -0.87 -3.90
C LEU A 73 -2.10 0.51 -3.73
N LEU A 74 -1.15 0.65 -2.81
CA LEU A 74 -0.47 1.91 -2.59
C LEU A 74 0.42 2.29 -3.78
N ARG A 75 0.55 3.59 -4.01
CA ARG A 75 1.44 4.18 -5.02
C ARG A 75 2.32 5.23 -4.37
N TYR A 76 3.62 5.17 -4.64
CA TYR A 76 4.63 6.06 -4.09
C TYR A 76 5.48 6.65 -5.21
N PRO A 77 5.83 7.95 -5.15
CA PRO A 77 6.91 8.48 -5.97
C PRO A 77 8.24 7.83 -5.56
N THR A 78 9.14 7.63 -6.53
CA THR A 78 10.45 7.01 -6.26
C THR A 78 11.56 7.78 -6.97
N THR A 79 12.80 7.41 -6.65
CA THR A 79 13.99 7.95 -7.32
C THR A 79 14.23 7.35 -8.71
N ALA A 80 13.49 6.31 -9.12
CA ALA A 80 13.66 5.67 -10.42
C ALA A 80 12.95 6.43 -11.56
N HIS A 81 12.02 7.33 -11.22
CA HIS A 81 11.17 8.01 -12.20
C HIS A 81 11.15 9.53 -11.99
N GLU A 82 10.57 10.23 -12.97
CA GLU A 82 10.32 11.67 -12.94
C GLU A 82 9.27 12.04 -11.87
N GLU A 83 9.09 13.35 -11.64
CA GLU A 83 8.39 13.88 -10.46
C GLU A 83 6.91 13.46 -10.36
N ASP A 84 6.21 13.32 -11.49
CA ASP A 84 4.78 12.95 -11.52
C ASP A 84 4.53 11.44 -11.55
N ALA A 85 5.59 10.63 -11.68
CA ALA A 85 5.47 9.19 -11.78
C ALA A 85 5.46 8.54 -10.39
N VAL A 86 4.56 7.57 -10.25
CA VAL A 86 4.40 6.76 -9.05
C VAL A 86 4.57 5.28 -9.36
N THR A 87 4.89 4.51 -8.33
CA THR A 87 5.23 3.09 -8.40
C THR A 87 4.51 2.35 -7.28
N SER A 88 4.02 1.16 -7.59
CA SER A 88 3.55 0.17 -6.61
C SER A 88 4.71 -0.60 -5.99
N PHE A 89 4.50 -1.21 -4.81
CA PHE A 89 5.52 -2.08 -4.23
C PHE A 89 5.88 -3.27 -5.14
N THR A 90 4.93 -3.78 -5.93
CA THR A 90 5.19 -4.86 -6.89
C THR A 90 6.17 -4.41 -7.96
N GLU A 91 5.94 -3.24 -8.57
CA GLU A 91 6.83 -2.67 -9.59
C GLU A 91 8.22 -2.33 -9.02
N TYR A 92 8.31 -1.87 -7.76
CA TYR A 92 9.59 -1.66 -7.09
C TYR A 92 10.35 -2.99 -6.95
N VAL A 93 9.67 -4.04 -6.47
CA VAL A 93 10.27 -5.37 -6.26
C VAL A 93 10.82 -5.95 -7.57
N GLU A 94 10.14 -5.74 -8.68
CA GLU A 94 10.60 -6.18 -10.01
C GLU A 94 11.91 -5.50 -10.45
N ARG A 95 12.23 -4.32 -9.90
CA ARG A 95 13.45 -3.56 -10.20
C ARG A 95 14.53 -3.65 -9.11
N MET A 96 14.30 -4.46 -8.07
CA MET A 96 15.29 -4.65 -7.01
C MET A 96 16.58 -5.26 -7.55
N LYS A 97 17.71 -4.82 -6.98
CA LYS A 97 19.01 -5.34 -7.38
C LYS A 97 19.21 -6.80 -6.92
N PRO A 98 20.06 -7.58 -7.60
CA PRO A 98 20.45 -8.90 -7.10
C PRO A 98 20.98 -8.81 -5.67
N GLY A 99 20.42 -9.62 -4.75
CA GLY A 99 20.78 -9.63 -3.34
C GLY A 99 20.18 -8.51 -2.48
N GLN A 100 19.36 -7.63 -3.06
CA GLN A 100 18.58 -6.67 -2.28
C GLN A 100 17.37 -7.41 -1.66
N GLU A 101 17.24 -7.36 -0.34
CA GLU A 101 16.13 -8.02 0.39
C GLU A 101 15.12 -7.02 0.98
N VAL A 102 15.44 -5.73 0.94
CA VAL A 102 14.65 -4.67 1.59
C VAL A 102 14.31 -3.54 0.62
N ILE A 103 13.16 -2.92 0.84
CA ILE A 103 12.73 -1.70 0.14
C ILE A 103 13.25 -0.50 0.93
N TYR A 104 13.98 0.39 0.26
CA TYR A 104 14.47 1.63 0.88
C TYR A 104 13.45 2.76 0.72
N TYR A 105 13.27 3.57 1.75
CA TYR A 105 12.43 4.76 1.72
C TYR A 105 13.09 5.92 2.46
N ILE A 106 12.65 7.13 2.15
CA ILE A 106 13.03 8.35 2.86
C ILE A 106 11.80 9.22 3.10
N VAL A 107 11.68 9.75 4.32
CA VAL A 107 10.65 10.72 4.69
C VAL A 107 11.23 12.13 4.62
N ALA A 108 10.60 13.02 3.85
CA ALA A 108 11.04 14.40 3.68
C ALA A 108 9.87 15.30 3.27
N ALA A 109 9.97 16.62 3.44
CA ALA A 109 8.87 17.52 3.11
C ALA A 109 8.49 17.56 1.61
N ASN A 110 9.42 17.25 0.71
CA ASN A 110 9.20 17.20 -0.74
C ASN A 110 10.38 16.52 -1.45
N ARG A 111 10.24 16.30 -2.77
CA ARG A 111 11.26 15.66 -3.62
C ARG A 111 12.62 16.35 -3.53
N LYS A 112 12.68 17.68 -3.60
CA LYS A 112 13.93 18.44 -3.55
C LYS A 112 14.69 18.19 -2.25
N VAL A 113 13.99 18.17 -1.11
CA VAL A 113 14.59 17.87 0.20
C VAL A 113 15.04 16.42 0.27
N ALA A 114 14.24 15.48 -0.23
CA ALA A 114 14.61 14.07 -0.25
C ALA A 114 15.88 13.80 -1.07
N LEU A 115 15.95 14.34 -2.29
CA LEU A 115 17.08 14.14 -3.20
C LEU A 115 18.34 14.92 -2.79
N GLY A 116 18.20 16.00 -2.03
CA GLY A 116 19.31 16.75 -1.43
C GLY A 116 19.78 16.19 -0.08
N SER A 117 19.15 15.14 0.43
CA SER A 117 19.46 14.58 1.74
C SER A 117 20.82 13.85 1.74
N PRO A 118 21.71 14.11 2.73
CA PRO A 118 22.94 13.33 2.90
C PRO A 118 22.68 11.83 3.05
N TYR A 119 21.52 11.44 3.58
CA TYR A 119 21.13 10.03 3.72
C TYR A 119 20.84 9.36 2.37
N TYR A 120 20.41 10.11 1.36
CA TYR A 120 20.15 9.57 0.02
C TYR A 120 21.44 9.32 -0.78
N GLU A 121 22.52 10.05 -0.51
CA GLU A 121 23.77 9.99 -1.27
C GLU A 121 24.39 8.59 -1.37
N ALA A 122 24.30 7.79 -0.28
CA ALA A 122 24.79 6.42 -0.29
C ALA A 122 23.96 5.51 -1.24
N PHE A 123 22.64 5.65 -1.22
CA PHE A 123 21.73 4.91 -2.11
C PHE A 123 21.90 5.33 -3.56
N LYS A 124 22.05 6.63 -3.81
CA LYS A 124 22.33 7.17 -5.15
C LYS A 124 23.62 6.60 -5.74
N ARG A 125 24.73 6.63 -4.99
CA ARG A 125 26.00 6.04 -5.42
C ARG A 125 25.90 4.52 -5.60
N GLY A 126 25.17 3.85 -4.71
CA GLY A 126 24.87 2.43 -4.81
C GLY A 126 23.85 2.10 -5.89
N GLY A 127 23.23 3.09 -6.54
CA GLY A 127 22.17 2.96 -7.54
C GLY A 127 20.91 2.28 -7.04
N TYR A 128 20.60 2.34 -5.75
CA TYR A 128 19.38 1.77 -5.17
C TYR A 128 18.19 2.70 -5.40
N GLU A 129 17.04 2.13 -5.79
CA GLU A 129 15.77 2.86 -5.84
C GLU A 129 15.30 3.17 -4.41
N VAL A 130 14.81 4.38 -4.16
CA VAL A 130 14.30 4.80 -2.85
C VAL A 130 12.88 5.33 -3.03
N LEU A 131 11.94 4.85 -2.22
CA LEU A 131 10.60 5.42 -2.11
C LEU A 131 10.66 6.79 -1.45
N LEU A 132 9.92 7.75 -2.01
CA LEU A 132 9.86 9.11 -1.50
C LEU A 132 8.54 9.30 -0.76
N CYS A 133 8.62 9.50 0.54
CA CYS A 133 7.48 9.67 1.44
C CYS A 133 7.42 11.12 1.88
N TYR A 134 6.28 11.79 1.61
CA TYR A 134 6.13 13.22 1.88
C TYR A 134 5.21 13.53 3.06
N HIS A 135 4.62 12.50 3.66
CA HIS A 135 3.64 12.66 4.71
C HIS A 135 3.96 11.77 5.91
N ASP A 136 3.73 12.27 7.12
CA ASP A 136 4.03 11.55 8.37
C ASP A 136 3.29 10.21 8.47
N HIS A 137 2.11 10.09 7.86
CA HIS A 137 1.36 8.85 7.82
C HIS A 137 2.09 7.74 7.03
N ASP A 138 2.98 8.09 6.11
CA ASP A 138 3.78 7.10 5.36
C ASP A 138 4.71 6.33 6.27
N GLU A 139 5.35 7.02 7.22
CA GLU A 139 6.25 6.40 8.18
C GLU A 139 5.50 5.35 9.02
N VAL A 140 4.33 5.71 9.54
CA VAL A 140 3.49 4.80 10.33
C VAL A 140 3.06 3.58 9.51
N VAL A 141 2.66 3.78 8.24
CA VAL A 141 2.26 2.70 7.34
C VAL A 141 3.43 1.75 7.08
N LEU A 142 4.60 2.29 6.70
CA LEU A 142 5.76 1.48 6.36
C LEU A 142 6.33 0.74 7.58
N GLN A 143 6.34 1.37 8.76
CA GLN A 143 6.73 0.71 10.01
C GLN A 143 5.77 -0.41 10.42
N ASN A 144 4.48 -0.32 10.08
CA ASN A 144 3.52 -1.41 10.32
C ASN A 144 3.67 -2.56 9.33
N LEU A 145 4.10 -2.28 8.09
CA LEU A 145 4.37 -3.30 7.07
C LEU A 145 5.70 -4.05 7.31
N ALA A 146 6.65 -3.43 7.99
CA ALA A 146 7.96 -4.03 8.30
C ALA A 146 7.93 -5.03 9.47
N ARG A 147 6.76 -5.29 10.08
CA ARG A 147 6.58 -6.15 11.25
C ARG A 147 6.06 -7.53 10.91
#